data_AF-A0A7C7Q566-F1
#
_entry.id   AF-A0A7C7Q566-F1
#
_cell.length_a   1.000
_cell.length_b   1.000
_cell.length_c   1.000
_cell.angle_alpha   90.00
_cell.angle_beta   90.00
_cell.angle_gamma   90.00
#
_symmetry.space_group_name_H-M   'P 1'
#
loop_
_entity.id
_entity.type
_entity.pdbx_description
1 polymer ?
#
loop_
_entity_poly.entity_id
_entity_poly.type
_entity_poly.pdbx_seq_one_letter_code
_entity_poly.pdbx_strand_id
1 'polypeptide(L)'
;MIGEVRDPETADLAVNASLTGHQVWTTVHAIHSFAVFPRLEGLGIHPDKLIETGVLKLVVAQRLLPRLCECKVKIVDEKVKGRIDSDILAVVKAWADSVYVKNPQGCSKCKGNGGRGKSRGSGGSFCYSPYP
;
A
#
# COMPACT_ATOMS: atom_id res chain seq x y z
N MET A 1 9.50 -18.59 9.04
CA MET A 1 8.68 -17.37 8.80
C MET A 1 8.11 -16.92 10.13
N ILE A 2 8.22 -15.64 10.48
CA ILE A 2 7.67 -15.05 11.70
C ILE A 2 6.47 -14.23 11.26
N GLY A 3 5.26 -14.53 11.72
CA GLY A 3 4.04 -13.91 11.18
C GLY A 3 4.06 -12.38 11.26
N GLU A 4 4.28 -11.85 12.45
CA GLU A 4 4.32 -10.41 12.72
C GLU A 4 5.24 -10.13 13.93
N VAL A 5 6.00 -9.04 13.87
CA VAL A 5 6.82 -8.56 14.99
C VAL A 5 6.05 -7.49 15.77
N ARG A 6 5.69 -7.79 17.02
CA ARG A 6 4.91 -6.91 17.90
C ARG A 6 5.68 -6.38 19.10
N ASP A 7 6.70 -7.13 19.52
CA ASP A 7 7.45 -6.94 20.76
C ASP A 7 8.97 -7.03 20.52
N PRO A 8 9.78 -6.51 21.46
CA PRO A 8 11.24 -6.51 21.34
C PRO A 8 11.87 -7.90 21.26
N GLU A 9 11.34 -8.88 21.99
CA GLU A 9 11.91 -10.23 22.05
C GLU A 9 11.79 -10.94 20.69
N THR A 10 10.62 -10.85 20.06
CA THR A 10 10.37 -11.36 18.72
C THR A 10 11.23 -10.63 17.67
N ALA A 11 11.43 -9.33 17.85
CA ALA A 11 12.27 -8.53 16.95
C ALA A 11 13.74 -8.97 17.00
N ASP A 12 14.29 -9.19 18.20
CA ASP A 12 15.66 -9.63 18.37
C ASP A 12 15.86 -11.06 17.86
N LEU A 13 14.91 -11.97 18.13
CA LEU A 13 14.93 -13.32 17.57
C LEU A 13 14.94 -13.31 16.03
N ALA A 14 14.13 -12.45 15.40
CA ALA A 14 14.09 -12.30 13.95
C ALA A 14 15.43 -11.83 13.37
N VAL A 15 16.08 -10.87 14.03
CA VAL A 15 17.39 -10.36 13.62
C VAL A 15 18.48 -11.41 13.82
N ASN A 16 18.52 -12.11 14.97
CA ASN A 16 19.51 -13.14 15.25
C ASN A 16 19.37 -14.36 14.32
N ALA A 17 18.14 -14.77 14.00
CA ALA A 17 17.90 -15.79 12.98
C ALA A 17 18.45 -15.37 11.61
N SER A 18 18.31 -14.08 11.26
CA SER A 18 18.86 -13.53 10.01
C SER A 18 20.39 -13.49 10.02
N LEU A 19 21.00 -13.10 11.12
CA LEU A 19 22.46 -13.04 11.30
C LEU A 19 23.13 -14.42 11.21
N THR A 20 22.43 -15.47 11.60
CA THR A 20 22.88 -16.86 11.49
C THR A 20 22.67 -17.47 10.10
N GLY A 21 22.25 -16.66 9.12
CA GLY A 21 22.14 -17.05 7.71
C GLY A 21 20.75 -17.56 7.30
N HIS A 22 19.74 -17.50 8.18
CA HIS A 22 18.38 -17.87 7.81
C HIS A 22 17.69 -16.74 7.04
N GLN A 23 16.93 -17.09 6.02
CA GLN A 23 16.06 -16.12 5.35
C GLN A 23 14.80 -15.89 6.20
N VAL A 24 14.72 -14.73 6.86
CA VAL A 24 13.58 -14.37 7.71
C VAL A 24 12.60 -13.50 6.95
N TRP A 25 11.34 -13.94 6.91
CA TRP A 25 10.21 -13.20 6.37
C TRP A 25 9.27 -12.89 7.51
N THR A 26 8.95 -11.60 7.67
CA THR A 26 8.04 -11.14 8.72
C THR A 26 7.29 -9.89 8.31
N THR A 27 6.28 -9.54 9.10
CA THR A 27 5.49 -8.32 8.92
C THR A 27 5.61 -7.42 10.14
N VAL A 28 5.47 -6.12 9.91
CA VAL A 28 5.41 -5.12 10.97
C VAL A 28 4.38 -4.08 10.56
N HIS A 29 3.63 -3.58 11.54
CA HIS A 29 2.69 -2.49 11.30
C HIS A 29 3.44 -1.17 11.13
N ALA A 30 3.64 -0.77 9.88
CA ALA A 30 4.18 0.52 9.48
C ALA A 30 3.33 1.12 8.36
N ILE A 31 3.14 2.45 8.39
CA ILE A 31 2.27 3.18 7.45
C ILE A 31 2.85 3.30 6.03
N HIS A 32 4.18 3.19 5.91
CA HIS A 32 4.95 3.15 4.67
C HIS A 32 6.30 2.44 4.93
N SER A 33 7.08 2.19 3.87
CA SER A 33 8.33 1.41 3.95
C SER A 33 9.35 2.03 4.91
N PHE A 34 9.60 3.34 4.80
CA PHE A 34 10.56 4.01 5.68
C PHE A 34 10.13 4.06 7.16
N ALA A 35 8.84 3.96 7.47
CA ALA A 35 8.34 3.96 8.85
C ALA A 35 8.68 2.65 9.60
N VAL A 36 9.23 1.65 8.90
CA VAL A 36 9.73 0.43 9.53
C VAL A 36 10.90 0.72 10.46
N PHE A 37 11.80 1.64 10.12
CA PHE A 37 12.97 1.96 10.95
C PHE A 37 12.61 2.50 12.34
N PRO A 38 11.84 3.60 12.47
CA PRO A 38 11.42 4.08 13.80
C PRO A 38 10.53 3.06 14.53
N ARG A 39 9.79 2.22 13.79
CA ARG A 39 8.99 1.15 14.39
C ARG A 39 9.86 0.04 14.99
N LEU A 40 10.93 -0.36 14.30
CA LEU A 40 11.90 -1.34 14.80
C LEU A 40 12.75 -0.76 15.94
N GLU A 41 13.10 0.52 15.88
CA GLU A 41 13.80 1.21 16.96
C GLU A 41 12.97 1.24 18.25
N GLY A 42 11.66 1.51 18.14
CA GLY A 42 10.73 1.38 19.27
C GLY A 42 10.59 -0.06 19.81
N LEU A 43 11.10 -1.07 19.10
CA LEU A 43 11.20 -2.46 19.52
C LEU A 43 12.64 -2.85 19.93
N GLY A 44 13.54 -1.89 20.11
CA GLY A 44 14.93 -2.14 20.53
C GLY A 44 15.88 -2.55 19.40
N ILE A 45 15.44 -2.50 18.14
CA ILE A 45 16.28 -2.79 16.98
C ILE A 45 16.70 -1.48 16.31
N HIS A 46 17.91 -1.03 16.64
CA HIS A 46 18.45 0.20 16.08
C HIS A 46 18.77 0.07 14.58
N PRO A 47 18.43 1.06 13.75
CA PRO A 47 18.71 1.05 12.31
C PRO A 47 20.20 0.81 11.97
N ASP A 48 21.12 1.34 12.77
CA ASP A 48 22.56 1.17 12.57
C ASP A 48 22.96 -0.31 12.58
N LYS A 49 22.44 -1.10 13.54
CA LYS A 49 22.64 -2.56 13.60
C LYS A 49 22.20 -3.23 12.30
N LEU A 50 21.07 -2.81 11.72
CA LEU A 50 20.55 -3.39 10.48
C LEU A 50 21.40 -3.04 9.25
N ILE A 51 21.97 -1.83 9.23
CA ILE A 51 22.82 -1.33 8.14
C ILE A 51 24.20 -1.99 8.21
N GLU A 52 24.85 -1.96 9.37
CA GLU A 52 26.20 -2.52 9.59
C GLU A 52 26.25 -4.02 9.30
N THR A 53 25.24 -4.76 9.77
CA THR A 53 25.16 -6.20 9.54
C THR A 53 24.59 -6.56 8.17
N GLY A 54 23.95 -5.59 7.51
CA GLY A 54 23.28 -5.79 6.23
C GLY A 54 22.16 -6.84 6.25
N VAL A 55 21.58 -7.17 7.41
CA VAL A 55 20.54 -8.21 7.53
C VAL A 55 19.22 -7.82 6.86
N LEU A 56 18.88 -6.52 6.86
CA LEU A 56 17.66 -6.04 6.23
C LEU A 56 17.89 -5.88 4.72
N LYS A 57 17.33 -6.80 3.93
CA LYS A 57 17.48 -6.79 2.47
C LYS A 57 16.39 -6.03 1.73
N LEU A 58 15.15 -6.10 2.22
CA LEU A 58 13.99 -5.56 1.53
C LEU A 58 12.90 -5.16 2.54
N VAL A 59 12.27 -4.02 2.28
CA VAL A 59 11.03 -3.60 2.95
C VAL A 59 9.94 -3.43 1.91
N VAL A 60 8.81 -4.11 2.09
CA VAL A 60 7.65 -4.00 1.20
C VAL A 60 6.50 -3.33 1.95
N ALA A 61 6.06 -2.18 1.47
CA ALA A 61 4.82 -1.54 1.91
C ALA A 61 3.68 -1.90 0.95
N GLN A 62 2.68 -2.64 1.44
CA GLN A 62 1.57 -3.10 0.63
C GLN A 62 0.27 -2.40 1.01
N ARG A 63 -0.45 -1.88 0.02
CA ARG A 63 -1.84 -1.38 0.17
C ARG A 63 -2.76 -2.17 -0.74
N LEU A 64 -3.99 -2.43 -0.27
CA LEU A 64 -5.02 -3.09 -1.07
C LEU A 64 -5.95 -2.04 -1.67
N LEU A 65 -5.82 -1.81 -2.97
CA LEU A 65 -6.76 -0.96 -3.70
C LEU A 65 -7.95 -1.77 -4.21
N PRO A 66 -9.16 -1.17 -4.28
CA PRO A 66 -10.30 -1.81 -4.92
C PRO A 66 -10.06 -1.99 -6.42
N ARG A 67 -10.64 -3.04 -7.01
CA ARG A 67 -10.61 -3.20 -8.47
C ARG A 67 -11.62 -2.26 -9.10
N LEU A 68 -11.32 -1.74 -10.29
CA LEU A 68 -12.29 -0.95 -11.04
C LEU A 68 -13.48 -1.84 -11.48
N CYS A 69 -14.68 -1.26 -11.51
CA CYS A 69 -15.82 -1.90 -12.14
C CYS A 69 -15.64 -1.96 -13.67
N GLU A 70 -16.41 -2.80 -14.35
CA GLU A 70 -16.47 -2.83 -15.82
C GLU A 70 -16.98 -1.52 -16.42
N CYS A 71 -17.75 -0.74 -15.66
CA CYS A 71 -18.18 0.59 -16.08
C CYS A 71 -17.08 1.66 -16.03
N LYS A 72 -15.82 1.28 -15.76
CA LYS A 72 -14.65 2.19 -15.75
C LYS A 72 -14.58 3.02 -17.03
N VAL A 73 -14.11 4.25 -16.89
CA VAL A 73 -13.97 5.20 -18.00
C VAL A 73 -12.50 5.59 -18.16
N LYS A 74 -12.13 6.06 -19.35
CA LYS A 74 -10.78 6.58 -19.57
C LYS A 74 -10.54 7.82 -18.73
N ILE A 75 -9.29 8.09 -18.37
CA ILE A 75 -8.94 9.27 -17.57
C ILE A 75 -9.25 10.60 -18.28
N VAL A 76 -9.29 10.59 -19.62
CA VAL A 76 -9.64 11.72 -20.48
C VAL A 76 -11.13 11.86 -20.78
N ASP A 77 -11.97 10.97 -20.24
CA ASP A 77 -13.42 11.01 -20.46
C ASP A 77 -14.02 12.25 -19.79
N GLU A 78 -14.93 12.94 -20.48
CA GLU A 78 -15.61 14.13 -19.97
C GLU A 78 -16.34 13.87 -18.63
N LYS A 79 -16.76 12.62 -18.37
CA LYS A 79 -17.37 12.22 -17.09
C LYS A 79 -16.46 12.42 -15.88
N VAL A 80 -15.14 12.44 -16.06
CA VAL A 80 -14.16 12.57 -14.97
C VAL A 80 -13.36 13.87 -15.01
N LYS A 81 -13.69 14.76 -15.95
CA LYS A 81 -13.08 16.08 -16.06
C LYS A 81 -13.24 16.88 -14.76
N GLY A 82 -12.15 17.46 -14.27
CA GLY A 82 -12.11 18.22 -13.02
C GLY A 82 -12.27 17.38 -11.74
N ARG A 83 -12.36 16.04 -11.83
CA ARG A 83 -12.42 15.14 -10.67
C ARG A 83 -11.08 14.49 -10.33
N ILE A 84 -10.06 14.77 -11.13
CA ILE A 84 -8.74 14.17 -11.03
C ILE A 84 -7.76 15.31 -10.83
N ASP A 85 -6.89 15.12 -9.85
CA ASP A 85 -5.83 16.04 -9.52
C ASP A 85 -4.92 16.31 -10.75
N SER A 86 -4.54 17.56 -10.95
CA SER A 86 -3.73 17.99 -12.09
C SER A 86 -2.36 17.33 -12.12
N ASP A 87 -1.78 17.04 -10.96
CA ASP A 87 -0.45 16.43 -10.85
C ASP A 87 -0.54 14.96 -11.26
N ILE A 88 -1.62 14.27 -10.87
CA ILE A 88 -1.89 12.90 -11.34
C ILE A 88 -2.05 12.88 -12.87
N LEU A 89 -2.81 13.83 -13.42
CA LEU A 89 -2.98 13.95 -14.87
C LEU A 89 -1.65 14.21 -15.60
N ALA A 90 -0.77 15.02 -15.02
CA ALA A 90 0.55 15.29 -15.57
C ALA A 90 1.41 14.01 -15.59
N VAL A 91 1.41 13.23 -14.51
CA VAL A 91 2.18 11.97 -14.40
C VAL A 91 1.74 10.94 -15.44
N VAL A 92 0.43 10.81 -15.68
CA VAL A 92 -0.08 9.77 -16.59
C VAL A 92 -0.31 10.24 -18.02
N LYS A 93 0.07 11.48 -18.36
CA LYS A 93 -0.22 12.11 -19.65
C LYS A 93 0.19 11.25 -20.85
N ALA A 94 1.36 10.62 -20.79
CA ALA A 94 1.88 9.76 -21.86
C ALA A 94 1.05 8.48 -22.08
N TRP A 95 0.27 8.06 -21.08
CA TRP A 95 -0.56 6.84 -21.12
C TRP A 95 -2.05 7.15 -21.00
N ALA A 96 -2.46 8.39 -21.19
CA ALA A 96 -3.82 8.85 -20.92
C ALA A 96 -4.89 7.99 -21.61
N ASP A 97 -4.63 7.50 -22.82
CA ASP A 97 -5.53 6.63 -23.58
C ASP A 97 -5.66 5.20 -23.05
N SER A 98 -4.71 4.75 -22.24
CA SER A 98 -4.63 3.41 -21.65
C SER A 98 -4.94 3.39 -20.16
N VAL A 99 -5.08 4.55 -19.53
CA VAL A 99 -5.40 4.68 -18.10
C VAL A 99 -6.91 4.79 -17.91
N TYR A 100 -7.43 3.90 -17.06
CA TYR A 100 -8.83 3.87 -16.67
C TYR A 100 -8.99 4.28 -15.22
N VAL A 101 -10.09 4.96 -14.95
CA VAL A 101 -10.47 5.40 -13.61
C VAL A 101 -11.89 4.96 -13.28
N LYS A 102 -12.24 5.12 -12.01
CA LYS A 102 -13.59 4.86 -11.51
C LYS A 102 -14.59 5.77 -12.21
N ASN A 103 -15.66 5.19 -12.75
CA ASN A 103 -16.79 5.98 -13.23
C ASN A 103 -17.56 6.57 -12.04
N PRO A 104 -17.66 7.90 -11.93
CA PRO A 104 -18.29 8.56 -10.78
C PRO A 104 -19.79 8.31 -10.69
N GLN A 105 -20.46 8.01 -11.81
CA GLN A 105 -21.88 7.67 -11.84
C GLN A 105 -22.13 6.21 -11.43
N GLY A 106 -21.08 5.36 -11.50
CA GLY A 106 -21.20 3.92 -11.29
C GLY A 106 -22.18 3.24 -12.26
N CYS A 107 -22.59 2.02 -11.92
CA CYS A 107 -23.60 1.25 -12.63
C CYS A 107 -24.29 0.28 -11.66
N SER A 108 -25.29 -0.46 -12.14
CA SER A 108 -26.02 -1.48 -11.36
C SER A 108 -25.07 -2.54 -10.76
N LYS A 109 -24.06 -3.00 -11.51
CA LYS A 109 -23.09 -4.02 -11.07
C LYS A 109 -22.22 -3.59 -9.89
N CYS A 110 -21.88 -2.31 -9.78
CA CYS A 110 -21.13 -1.76 -8.64
C CYS A 110 -22.00 -0.99 -7.65
N LYS A 111 -23.33 -1.01 -7.83
CA LYS A 111 -24.29 -0.28 -6.99
C LYS A 111 -23.91 1.20 -6.83
N GLY A 112 -23.53 1.84 -7.93
CA GLY A 112 -23.11 3.25 -7.94
C GLY A 112 -21.67 3.52 -7.45
N ASN A 113 -21.00 2.54 -6.83
CA ASN A 113 -19.68 2.76 -6.22
C ASN A 113 -18.51 2.77 -7.21
N GLY A 114 -18.71 2.47 -8.50
CA GLY A 114 -17.69 2.49 -9.56
C GLY A 114 -16.47 1.56 -9.39
N GLY A 115 -16.31 0.92 -8.24
CA GLY A 115 -15.33 -0.11 -7.93
C GLY A 115 -16.01 -1.43 -7.56
N ARG A 116 -15.29 -2.53 -7.72
CA ARG A 116 -15.63 -3.83 -7.17
C ARG A 116 -14.66 -4.09 -6.01
N GLY A 117 -15.20 -4.25 -4.81
CA GLY A 117 -14.40 -4.53 -3.62
C GLY A 117 -13.61 -5.84 -3.77
N LYS A 118 -12.59 -6.01 -2.93
CA LYS A 118 -12.11 -7.35 -2.59
C LYS A 118 -13.17 -7.95 -1.66
N SER A 119 -13.58 -9.19 -1.87
CA SER A 119 -14.53 -9.88 -1.00
C SER A 119 -14.00 -9.88 0.45
N ARG A 120 -14.52 -8.95 1.27
CA ARG A 120 -14.80 -9.08 2.71
C ARG A 120 -15.43 -7.78 3.21
N GLY A 121 -16.66 -7.90 3.72
CA GLY A 121 -17.24 -6.98 4.71
C GLY A 121 -17.70 -5.62 4.21
N SER A 122 -19.02 -5.47 4.08
CA SER A 122 -19.82 -4.28 4.37
C SER A 122 -19.12 -2.97 4.76
N GLY A 123 -19.44 -1.90 4.02
CA GLY A 123 -19.51 -0.53 4.55
C GLY A 123 -18.19 0.20 4.68
N GLY A 124 -17.78 0.89 3.62
CA GLY A 124 -16.66 1.82 3.69
C GLY A 124 -16.65 2.72 2.47
N SER A 125 -17.20 3.92 2.61
CA SER A 125 -16.99 5.05 1.71
C SER A 125 -15.49 5.29 1.64
N PHE A 126 -14.86 4.90 0.52
CA PHE A 126 -13.47 5.24 0.24
C PHE A 126 -13.41 6.72 -0.12
N CYS A 127 -13.30 7.57 0.91
CA CYS A 127 -12.69 8.89 0.74
C CYS A 127 -11.23 8.62 0.37
N TYR A 128 -10.84 9.03 -0.85
CA TYR A 128 -9.45 9.31 -1.14
C TYR A 128 -9.06 10.39 -0.12
N SER A 129 -8.26 10.03 0.88
CA SER A 129 -7.56 11.01 1.71
C SER A 129 -6.25 11.27 1.00
N PRO A 130 -6.12 12.37 0.22
CA PRO A 130 -4.81 12.95 0.01
C PRO A 130 -4.39 13.41 1.40
N TYR A 131 -3.44 12.72 2.04
CA TYR A 131 -2.73 13.38 3.13
C TYR A 131 -1.84 14.47 2.50
N PRO A 132 -1.60 15.57 3.24
CA PRO A 132 -0.98 16.80 2.75
C PRO A 132 0.48 16.61 2.32
#